data_AF-A0AAD7AZZ7-F1
#
_entry.id   AF-A0AAD7AZZ7-F1
#
_cell.length_a   1.000
_cell.length_b   1.000
_cell.length_c   1.000
_cell.angle_alpha   90.00
_cell.angle_beta   90.00
_cell.angle_gamma   90.00
#
_symmetry.space_group_name_H-M   'P 1'
#
loop_
_entity.id
_entity.type
_entity.pdbx_description
1 polymer ?
#
loop_
_entity_poly.entity_id
_entity_poly.type
_entity_poly.pdbx_seq_one_letter_code
_entity_poly.pdbx_strand_id
1 'polypeptide(L)'
;MAAVDALHLLTGAVHTLAGVAPVPGLAAAFTVFHFICSCVRTIRVRQKQLAVLSNAIAQLLSTLQQEFEANRLVPISCVQPLHNLHQLLNDIHKFVQAEKDRSFFKAMLLHTDSQVSMITMFYHRIDTATSSFQISSALNIQHMLHANEQARLADVSALAERFEILEKNHDELRRELDVNNKNIVAMMVSIERRMDRSQNNMNATEQKFYSHTLQYLASTSGQHIELEDWMISQFDVDINIKIGAGGFGTVFKGTWNHTEVAIKMIHNDSGITADISMLRHEIDIWMTLRHPPVHGGMMYHQWRNSTSK
;
A
#
# COMPACT_ATOMS: atom_id res chain seq x y z
N MET A 1 -9.00 23.95 -14.49
CA MET A 1 -9.59 22.60 -14.47
C MET A 1 -9.98 22.32 -13.03
N ALA A 2 -11.26 22.13 -12.73
CA ALA A 2 -11.71 22.01 -11.34
C ALA A 2 -10.93 20.88 -10.65
N ALA A 3 -10.33 21.17 -9.49
CA ALA A 3 -9.67 20.15 -8.70
C ALA A 3 -10.69 19.04 -8.46
N VAL A 4 -10.33 17.80 -8.84
CA VAL A 4 -11.15 16.62 -8.54
C VAL A 4 -11.26 16.54 -7.02
N ASP A 5 -12.39 17.01 -6.48
CA ASP A 5 -12.68 16.93 -5.06
C ASP A 5 -13.05 15.49 -4.73
N ALA A 6 -12.14 14.80 -4.04
CA ALA A 6 -12.33 13.43 -3.61
C ALA A 6 -13.59 13.27 -2.75
N LEU A 7 -13.94 14.27 -1.94
CA LEU A 7 -15.13 14.22 -1.09
C LEU A 7 -16.41 14.35 -1.91
N HIS A 8 -16.42 15.20 -2.94
CA HIS A 8 -17.52 15.29 -3.89
C HIS A 8 -17.70 13.97 -4.64
N LEU A 9 -16.62 13.36 -5.14
CA LEU A 9 -16.67 12.05 -5.81
C LEU A 9 -17.22 10.96 -4.89
N LEU A 10 -16.77 10.89 -3.64
CA LEU A 10 -17.26 9.92 -2.67
C LEU A 10 -18.72 10.15 -2.30
N THR A 11 -19.15 11.41 -2.22
CA THR A 11 -20.55 11.75 -1.97
C THR A 11 -21.43 11.34 -3.15
N GLY A 12 -21.00 11.64 -4.37
CA GLY A 12 -21.66 11.17 -5.59
C GLY A 12 -21.74 9.65 -5.66
N ALA A 13 -20.63 8.95 -5.40
CA ALA A 13 -20.57 7.48 -5.41
C ALA A 13 -21.52 6.84 -4.38
N VAL A 14 -21.57 7.38 -3.16
CA VAL A 14 -22.52 6.90 -2.14
C VAL A 14 -23.96 7.25 -2.52
N HIS A 15 -24.21 8.44 -3.07
CA HIS A 15 -25.54 8.86 -3.48
C HIS A 15 -26.12 8.03 -4.63
N THR A 16 -25.28 7.63 -5.60
CA THR A 16 -25.66 6.73 -6.70
C THR A 16 -26.28 5.42 -6.20
N LEU A 17 -25.90 4.97 -5.01
CA LEU A 17 -26.41 3.76 -4.38
C LEU A 17 -27.35 4.04 -3.20
N ALA A 18 -27.59 5.32 -2.86
CA ALA A 18 -28.43 5.69 -1.73
C ALA A 18 -29.92 5.56 -2.09
N GLY A 19 -30.69 4.90 -1.24
CA GLY A 19 -32.15 4.79 -1.38
C GLY A 19 -32.63 3.60 -2.22
N VAL A 20 -31.72 2.80 -2.81
CA VAL A 20 -32.07 1.56 -3.50
C VAL A 20 -31.81 0.38 -2.56
N ALA A 21 -32.85 -0.43 -2.30
CA ALA A 21 -32.67 -1.67 -1.56
C ALA A 21 -31.86 -2.65 -2.42
N PRO A 22 -30.65 -3.08 -2.00
CA PRO A 22 -29.83 -3.94 -2.82
C PRO A 22 -30.56 -5.26 -3.05
N VAL A 23 -30.53 -5.75 -4.29
CA VAL A 23 -31.03 -7.11 -4.57
C VAL A 23 -30.30 -8.11 -3.68
N PRO A 24 -30.94 -9.21 -3.23
CA PRO A 24 -30.36 -10.10 -2.23
C PRO A 24 -28.93 -10.59 -2.56
N GLY A 25 -28.62 -10.78 -3.85
CA GLY A 25 -27.29 -11.19 -4.30
C GLY A 25 -26.19 -10.11 -4.21
N LEU A 26 -26.56 -8.82 -4.10
CA LEU A 26 -25.62 -7.69 -4.06
C LEU A 26 -25.48 -7.03 -2.68
N ALA A 27 -26.32 -7.39 -1.70
CA ALA A 27 -26.31 -6.75 -0.38
C ALA A 27 -24.93 -6.77 0.32
N ALA A 28 -24.21 -7.88 0.23
CA ALA A 28 -22.86 -8.00 0.77
C ALA A 28 -21.87 -7.06 0.05
N ALA A 29 -21.99 -6.92 -1.27
CA ALA A 29 -21.15 -6.04 -2.08
C ALA A 29 -21.36 -4.56 -1.73
N PHE A 30 -22.62 -4.13 -1.54
CA PHE A 30 -22.96 -2.77 -1.10
C PHE A 30 -22.39 -2.48 0.29
N THR A 31 -22.49 -3.44 1.20
CA THR A 31 -21.92 -3.32 2.56
C THR A 31 -20.41 -3.10 2.52
N VAL A 32 -19.67 -3.92 1.76
CA VAL A 32 -18.21 -3.75 1.59
C VAL A 32 -17.87 -2.42 0.92
N PHE A 33 -18.65 -2.00 -0.08
CA PHE A 33 -18.49 -0.70 -0.72
C PHE A 33 -18.61 0.48 0.27
N HIS A 34 -19.61 0.46 1.16
CA HIS A 34 -19.74 1.51 2.17
C HIS A 34 -18.54 1.57 3.11
N PHE A 35 -17.99 0.41 3.51
CA PHE A 35 -16.74 0.36 4.29
C PHE A 35 -15.55 0.93 3.52
N ILE A 36 -15.42 0.61 2.22
CA ILE A 36 -14.40 1.20 1.35
C ILE A 36 -14.52 2.73 1.37
N CYS A 37 -15.70 3.28 1.06
CA CYS A 37 -15.90 4.73 1.05
C CYS A 37 -15.65 5.39 2.42
N SER A 38 -15.98 4.72 3.53
CA SER A 38 -15.67 5.22 4.87
C SER A 38 -14.16 5.34 5.08
N CYS A 39 -13.40 4.31 4.69
CA CYS A 39 -11.94 4.34 4.79
C CYS A 39 -11.32 5.44 3.91
N VAL A 40 -11.72 5.54 2.63
CA VAL A 40 -11.14 6.52 1.68
C VAL A 40 -11.26 7.97 2.19
N ARG A 41 -12.37 8.33 2.86
CA ARG A 41 -12.56 9.68 3.43
C ARG A 41 -11.46 10.08 4.42
N THR A 42 -10.83 9.11 5.08
CA THR A 42 -9.83 9.35 6.12
C THR A 42 -8.38 9.24 5.62
N ILE A 43 -8.18 8.73 4.39
CA ILE A 43 -6.86 8.54 3.81
C ILE A 43 -6.26 9.88 3.39
N ARG A 44 -5.00 10.10 3.75
CA ARG A 44 -4.27 11.34 3.48
C ARG A 44 -3.47 11.31 2.17
N VAL A 45 -2.94 10.15 1.79
CA VAL A 45 -2.08 9.98 0.61
C VAL A 45 -2.81 9.10 -0.41
N ARG A 46 -2.80 9.49 -1.70
CA ARG A 46 -3.54 8.81 -2.80
C ARG A 46 -5.07 8.84 -2.67
N GLN A 47 -5.61 9.82 -1.95
CA GLN A 47 -7.05 9.90 -1.68
C GLN A 47 -7.86 10.03 -2.97
N LYS A 48 -7.40 10.82 -3.95
CA LYS A 48 -8.14 11.06 -5.19
C LYS A 48 -8.20 9.79 -6.05
N GLN A 49 -7.11 9.05 -6.19
CA GLN A 49 -7.13 7.77 -6.93
C GLN A 49 -8.12 6.79 -6.31
N LEU A 50 -8.11 6.65 -4.98
CA LEU A 50 -9.04 5.76 -4.28
C LEU A 50 -10.49 6.24 -4.33
N ALA A 51 -10.72 7.55 -4.42
CA ALA A 51 -12.05 8.12 -4.63
C ALA A 51 -12.58 7.82 -6.05
N VAL A 52 -11.73 7.94 -7.08
CA VAL A 52 -12.10 7.57 -8.46
C VAL A 52 -12.34 6.05 -8.57
N LEU A 53 -11.53 5.22 -7.90
CA LEU A 53 -11.76 3.78 -7.82
C LEU A 53 -13.10 3.46 -7.13
N SER A 54 -13.42 4.16 -6.02
CA SER A 54 -14.71 4.02 -5.34
C SER A 54 -15.87 4.38 -6.26
N ASN A 55 -15.73 5.44 -7.06
CA ASN A 55 -16.75 5.81 -8.04
C ASN A 55 -16.91 4.73 -9.14
N ALA A 56 -15.83 4.12 -9.61
CA ALA A 56 -15.90 2.99 -10.55
C ALA A 56 -16.66 1.79 -9.96
N ILE A 57 -16.42 1.47 -8.68
CA ILE A 57 -17.18 0.44 -7.97
C ILE A 57 -18.66 0.80 -7.88
N ALA A 58 -18.98 2.06 -7.56
CA ALA A 58 -20.37 2.51 -7.48
C ALA A 58 -21.10 2.39 -8.83
N GLN A 59 -20.43 2.75 -9.93
CA GLN A 59 -20.96 2.58 -11.28
C GLN A 59 -21.23 1.11 -11.59
N LEU A 60 -20.28 0.22 -11.30
CA LEU A 60 -20.46 -1.23 -11.48
C LEU A 60 -21.65 -1.77 -10.68
N LEU A 61 -21.74 -1.44 -9.39
CA LEU A 61 -22.84 -1.91 -8.54
C LEU A 61 -24.18 -1.35 -8.97
N SER A 62 -24.23 -0.09 -9.40
CA SER A 62 -25.45 0.55 -9.91
C SER A 62 -25.93 -0.11 -11.20
N THR A 63 -25.03 -0.36 -12.15
CA THR A 63 -25.34 -1.09 -13.38
C THR A 63 -25.86 -2.49 -13.06
N LEU A 64 -25.18 -3.25 -12.20
CA LEU A 64 -25.63 -4.59 -11.84
C LEU A 64 -27.01 -4.57 -11.17
N GLN A 65 -27.26 -3.64 -10.26
CA GLN A 65 -28.57 -3.46 -9.62
C GLN A 65 -29.67 -3.24 -10.68
N GLN A 66 -29.46 -2.33 -11.64
CA GLN A 66 -30.42 -2.06 -12.72
C GLN A 66 -30.68 -3.28 -13.61
N GLU A 67 -29.63 -4.05 -13.93
CA GLU A 67 -29.72 -5.25 -14.76
C GLU A 67 -30.47 -6.41 -14.05
N PHE A 68 -30.28 -6.56 -12.74
CA PHE A 68 -31.06 -7.50 -11.92
C PHE A 68 -32.52 -7.07 -11.79
N GLU A 69 -32.79 -5.79 -11.52
CA GLU A 69 -34.16 -5.25 -11.42
C GLU A 69 -34.93 -5.39 -12.73
N ALA A 70 -34.24 -5.25 -13.87
CA ALA A 70 -34.82 -5.44 -15.19
C ALA A 70 -34.98 -6.91 -15.61
N ASN A 71 -34.64 -7.88 -14.74
CA ASN A 71 -34.64 -9.32 -15.02
C ASN A 71 -33.81 -9.73 -16.27
N ARG A 72 -32.78 -8.94 -16.61
CA ARG A 72 -31.88 -9.25 -17.75
C ARG A 72 -30.76 -10.22 -17.38
N LEU A 73 -30.47 -10.36 -16.08
CA LEU A 73 -29.49 -11.31 -15.56
C LEU A 73 -30.20 -12.54 -14.98
N VAL A 74 -29.76 -13.73 -15.42
CA VAL A 74 -30.28 -15.01 -14.92
C VAL A 74 -29.54 -15.39 -13.62
N PRO A 75 -30.23 -15.50 -12.46
CA PRO A 75 -29.57 -15.68 -11.16
C PRO A 75 -28.61 -16.88 -11.07
N ILE A 76 -28.94 -17.99 -11.73
CA ILE A 76 -28.12 -19.22 -11.73
C ILE A 76 -26.77 -19.00 -12.44
N SER A 77 -26.77 -18.27 -13.55
CA SER A 77 -25.55 -17.96 -14.31
C SER A 77 -24.66 -16.95 -13.58
N CYS A 78 -25.19 -16.25 -12.57
CA CYS A 78 -24.49 -15.20 -11.85
C CYS A 78 -23.79 -15.68 -10.57
N VAL A 79 -23.91 -16.95 -10.16
CA VAL A 79 -23.30 -17.44 -8.91
C VAL A 79 -21.78 -17.22 -8.89
N GLN A 80 -21.07 -17.68 -9.92
CA GLN A 80 -19.62 -17.52 -9.99
C GLN A 80 -19.18 -16.06 -10.23
N PRO A 81 -19.80 -15.28 -11.15
CA PRO A 81 -19.54 -13.85 -11.27
C PRO A 81 -19.74 -13.05 -9.97
N LEU A 82 -20.80 -13.34 -9.20
CA LEU A 82 -21.07 -12.70 -7.91
C LEU A 82 -20.02 -13.08 -6.86
N HIS A 83 -19.58 -14.35 -6.82
CA HIS A 83 -18.48 -14.77 -5.96
C HIS A 83 -17.19 -14.02 -6.29
N ASN A 84 -16.83 -13.92 -7.57
CA ASN A 84 -15.63 -13.22 -8.02
C ASN A 84 -15.70 -11.71 -7.71
N LEU A 85 -16.86 -11.08 -7.89
CA LEU A 85 -17.10 -9.69 -7.51
C LEU A 85 -16.91 -9.48 -6.00
N HIS A 86 -17.46 -10.38 -5.18
CA HIS A 86 -17.29 -10.29 -3.73
C HIS A 86 -15.82 -10.41 -3.32
N GLN A 87 -15.06 -11.34 -3.92
CA GLN A 87 -13.60 -11.44 -3.69
C GLN A 87 -12.86 -10.16 -4.11
N LEU A 88 -13.19 -9.61 -5.27
CA LEU A 88 -12.62 -8.34 -5.74
C LEU A 88 -12.86 -7.20 -4.74
N LEU A 89 -14.09 -7.01 -4.28
CA LEU A 89 -14.40 -5.94 -3.33
C LEU A 89 -13.71 -6.15 -1.98
N ASN A 90 -13.58 -7.40 -1.52
CA ASN A 90 -12.83 -7.70 -0.30
C ASN A 90 -11.34 -7.41 -0.44
N ASP A 91 -10.73 -7.71 -1.60
CA ASP A 91 -9.33 -7.40 -1.86
C ASP A 91 -9.08 -5.89 -1.92
N ILE A 92 -9.98 -5.15 -2.58
CA ILE A 92 -9.94 -3.68 -2.60
C ILE A 92 -10.11 -3.14 -1.18
N HIS A 93 -11.06 -3.67 -0.40
CA HIS A 93 -11.28 -3.25 0.98
C HIS A 93 -10.03 -3.46 1.85
N LYS A 94 -9.40 -4.65 1.79
CA LYS A 94 -8.14 -4.93 2.49
C LYS A 94 -7.03 -3.96 2.09
N PHE A 95 -6.89 -3.68 0.79
CA PHE A 95 -5.91 -2.71 0.28
C PHE A 95 -6.18 -1.30 0.81
N VAL A 96 -7.41 -0.82 0.71
CA VAL A 96 -7.82 0.51 1.19
C VAL A 96 -7.67 0.63 2.71
N GLN A 97 -7.95 -0.45 3.45
CA GLN A 97 -7.72 -0.50 4.89
C GLN A 97 -6.23 -0.40 5.24
N ALA A 98 -5.38 -1.16 4.53
CA ALA A 98 -3.93 -1.07 4.69
C ALA A 98 -3.37 0.32 4.35
N GLU A 99 -3.95 1.02 3.37
CA GLU A 99 -3.60 2.40 3.03
C GLU A 99 -4.08 3.41 4.09
N LYS A 100 -5.23 3.17 4.73
CA LYS A 100 -5.72 3.97 5.85
C LYS A 100 -4.83 3.87 7.08
N ASP A 101 -4.41 2.66 7.43
CA ASP A 101 -3.62 2.39 8.64
C ASP A 101 -2.12 2.69 8.44
N ARG A 102 -1.71 3.06 7.21
CA ARG A 102 -0.33 3.39 6.88
C ARG A 102 0.07 4.76 7.44
N SER A 103 1.19 4.79 8.17
CA SER A 103 1.78 6.07 8.63
C SER A 103 2.09 6.99 7.45
N PHE A 104 1.94 8.31 7.64
CA PHE A 104 2.25 9.30 6.62
C PHE A 104 3.67 9.13 6.05
N PHE A 105 4.67 8.90 6.92
CA PHE A 105 6.06 8.69 6.52
C PHE A 105 6.22 7.52 5.52
N LYS A 106 5.68 6.35 5.88
CA LYS A 106 5.68 5.18 4.99
C LYS A 106 4.91 5.43 3.69
N ALA A 107 3.78 6.14 3.74
CA ALA A 107 2.99 6.47 2.56
C ALA A 107 3.72 7.43 1.59
N MET A 108 4.45 8.40 2.15
CA MET A 108 5.28 9.37 1.45
C MET A 108 6.49 8.73 0.76
N LEU A 109 7.20 7.82 1.43
CA LEU A 109 8.32 7.10 0.82
C LEU A 109 7.86 6.15 -0.29
N LEU A 110 6.68 5.56 -0.10
CA LEU A 110 6.09 4.55 -0.97
C LEU A 110 5.11 5.17 -1.97
N HIS A 111 5.50 6.26 -2.62
CA HIS A 111 5.06 6.51 -4.00
C HIS A 111 5.70 5.46 -4.92
N THR A 112 5.47 4.19 -4.60
CA THR A 112 6.03 3.04 -5.32
C THR A 112 5.08 2.70 -6.45
N ASP A 113 5.67 2.34 -7.59
CA ASP A 113 4.97 1.75 -8.73
C ASP A 113 4.10 0.56 -8.31
N SER A 114 4.39 -0.09 -7.18
CA SER A 114 3.60 -1.16 -6.58
C SER A 114 2.14 -0.79 -6.36
N GLN A 115 1.86 0.30 -5.64
CA GLN A 115 0.49 0.65 -5.25
C GLN A 115 -0.30 1.16 -6.46
N VAL A 116 0.37 1.91 -7.34
CA VAL A 116 -0.22 2.34 -8.61
C VAL A 116 -0.56 1.12 -9.47
N SER A 117 0.35 0.14 -9.57
CA SER A 117 0.10 -1.11 -10.30
C SER A 117 -1.03 -1.93 -9.70
N MET A 118 -1.13 -1.99 -8.37
CA MET A 118 -2.25 -2.66 -7.68
C MET A 118 -3.60 -1.99 -7.99
N ILE A 119 -3.64 -0.65 -7.99
CA ILE A 119 -4.85 0.11 -8.37
C ILE A 119 -5.22 -0.19 -9.83
N THR A 120 -4.25 -0.16 -10.75
CA THR A 120 -4.46 -0.51 -12.16
C THR A 120 -4.95 -1.95 -12.32
N MET A 121 -4.40 -2.90 -11.55
CA MET A 121 -4.87 -4.29 -11.53
C MET A 121 -6.34 -4.38 -11.08
N PHE A 122 -6.77 -3.60 -10.09
CA PHE A 122 -8.18 -3.57 -9.68
C PHE A 122 -9.10 -3.11 -10.80
N TYR A 123 -8.71 -2.11 -11.59
CA TYR A 123 -9.46 -1.69 -12.77
C TYR A 123 -9.62 -2.82 -13.80
N HIS A 124 -8.55 -3.56 -14.09
CA HIS A 124 -8.65 -4.73 -14.98
C HIS A 124 -9.54 -5.86 -14.41
N ARG A 125 -9.53 -6.06 -13.09
CA ARG A 125 -10.44 -7.01 -12.43
C ARG A 125 -11.89 -6.55 -12.48
N ILE A 126 -12.15 -5.25 -12.37
CA ILE A 126 -13.49 -4.66 -12.58
C ILE A 126 -13.96 -4.92 -14.02
N ASP A 127 -13.10 -4.72 -15.01
CA ASP A 127 -13.41 -4.99 -16.42
C ASP A 127 -13.70 -6.48 -16.69
N THR A 128 -12.91 -7.36 -16.07
CA THR A 128 -13.14 -8.82 -16.13
C THR A 128 -14.48 -9.21 -15.50
N ALA A 129 -14.83 -8.61 -14.35
CA ALA A 129 -16.12 -8.83 -13.70
C ALA A 129 -17.27 -8.36 -14.61
N THR A 130 -17.15 -7.17 -15.18
CA THR A 130 -18.11 -6.58 -16.12
C THR A 130 -18.37 -7.51 -17.32
N SER A 131 -17.31 -8.07 -17.88
CA SER A 131 -17.40 -9.04 -18.98
C SER A 131 -18.03 -10.37 -18.57
N SER A 132 -17.78 -10.83 -17.35
CA SER A 132 -18.38 -12.05 -16.79
C SER A 132 -19.90 -11.92 -16.60
N PHE A 133 -20.39 -10.71 -16.32
CA PHE A 133 -21.80 -10.39 -16.25
C PHE A 133 -22.44 -10.02 -17.60
N GLN A 134 -21.65 -10.01 -18.69
CA GLN A 134 -22.08 -9.61 -20.04
C GLN A 134 -22.59 -8.16 -20.11
N ILE A 135 -22.06 -7.27 -19.27
CA ILE A 135 -22.43 -5.84 -19.20
C ILE A 135 -21.30 -4.92 -19.71
N SER A 136 -20.38 -5.43 -20.53
CA SER A 136 -19.18 -4.71 -21.00
C SER A 136 -19.47 -3.39 -21.72
N SER A 137 -20.64 -3.24 -22.35
CA SER A 137 -21.04 -1.98 -23.00
C SER A 137 -21.42 -0.87 -22.03
N ALA A 138 -21.68 -1.19 -20.75
CA ALA A 138 -22.15 -0.23 -19.75
C ALA A 138 -21.00 0.51 -19.04
N LEU A 139 -19.78 -0.04 -19.04
CA LEU A 139 -18.62 0.54 -18.36
C LEU A 139 -17.45 0.72 -19.32
N ASN A 140 -16.90 1.93 -19.37
CA ASN A 140 -15.74 2.25 -20.20
C ASN A 140 -14.44 2.21 -19.37
N ILE A 141 -13.71 1.09 -19.46
CA ILE A 141 -12.46 0.89 -18.74
C ILE A 141 -11.38 1.93 -19.08
N GLN A 142 -11.30 2.36 -20.35
CA GLN A 142 -10.32 3.35 -20.79
C GLN A 142 -10.59 4.72 -20.16
N HIS A 143 -11.86 5.12 -20.09
CA HIS A 143 -12.27 6.34 -19.40
C HIS A 143 -11.94 6.27 -17.90
N MET A 144 -12.19 5.13 -17.25
CA MET A 144 -11.88 4.93 -15.83
C MET A 144 -10.36 4.98 -15.56
N LEU A 145 -9.54 4.35 -16.39
CA LEU A 145 -8.08 4.38 -16.28
C LEU A 145 -7.53 5.80 -16.50
N HIS A 146 -8.06 6.53 -17.47
CA HIS A 146 -7.69 7.93 -17.69
C HIS A 146 -8.07 8.83 -16.50
N ALA A 147 -9.26 8.67 -15.94
CA ALA A 147 -9.66 9.38 -14.72
C ALA A 147 -8.76 9.05 -13.52
N ASN A 148 -8.34 7.79 -13.39
CA ASN A 148 -7.38 7.36 -12.36
C ASN A 148 -6.01 8.03 -12.55
N GLU A 149 -5.52 8.16 -13.78
CA GLU A 149 -4.25 8.83 -14.06
C GLU A 149 -4.30 10.33 -13.71
N GLN A 150 -5.40 11.01 -14.05
CA GLN A 150 -5.61 12.40 -13.62
C GLN A 150 -5.66 12.53 -12.10
N ALA A 151 -6.32 11.60 -11.41
CA ALA A 151 -6.36 11.57 -9.96
C ALA A 151 -4.97 11.32 -9.35
N ARG A 152 -4.15 10.46 -9.96
CA ARG A 152 -2.75 10.22 -9.57
C ARG A 152 -1.93 11.51 -9.62
N LEU A 153 -2.01 12.24 -10.72
CA LEU A 153 -1.31 13.52 -10.88
C LEU A 153 -1.76 14.55 -9.83
N ALA A 154 -3.06 14.60 -9.55
CA ALA A 154 -3.61 15.49 -8.54
C ALA A 154 -3.23 15.09 -7.09
N ASP A 155 -3.04 13.79 -6.81
CA ASP A 155 -2.50 13.32 -5.52
C ASP A 155 -1.02 13.64 -5.38
N VAL A 156 -0.23 13.51 -6.46
CA VAL A 156 1.20 13.92 -6.48
C VAL A 156 1.33 15.43 -6.19
N SER A 157 0.50 16.26 -6.84
CA SER A 157 0.49 17.71 -6.60
C SER A 157 0.15 18.05 -5.15
N ALA A 158 -0.89 17.41 -4.59
CA ALA A 158 -1.29 17.65 -3.20
C ALA A 158 -0.21 17.22 -2.19
N LEU A 159 0.53 16.16 -2.48
CA LEU A 159 1.66 15.78 -1.64
C LEU A 159 2.82 16.77 -1.75
N ALA A 160 3.12 17.28 -2.95
CA ALA A 160 4.15 18.31 -3.12
C ALA A 160 3.82 19.58 -2.30
N GLU A 161 2.56 20.02 -2.31
CA GLU A 161 2.10 21.12 -1.45
C GLU A 161 2.27 20.78 0.05
N ARG A 162 1.97 19.54 0.45
CA ARG A 162 2.18 19.09 1.83
C ARG A 162 3.65 19.12 2.23
N PHE A 163 4.57 18.75 1.33
CA PHE A 163 6.01 18.84 1.57
C PHE A 163 6.45 20.27 1.84
N GLU A 164 5.97 21.24 1.07
CA GLU A 164 6.32 22.65 1.29
C GLU A 164 5.85 23.18 2.64
N ILE A 165 4.69 22.73 3.13
CA ILE A 165 4.17 23.08 4.45
C ILE A 165 5.07 22.49 5.55
N LEU A 166 5.38 21.19 5.44
CA LEU A 166 6.19 20.48 6.43
C LEU A 166 7.65 20.96 6.46
N GLU A 167 8.19 21.39 5.32
CA GLU A 167 9.52 21.99 5.26
C GLU A 167 9.59 23.28 6.09
N LYS A 168 8.52 24.09 6.08
CA LYS A 168 8.46 25.38 6.77
C LYS A 168 8.06 25.29 8.25
N ASN A 169 7.62 24.13 8.72
CA ASN A 169 7.06 23.95 10.07
C ASN A 169 7.62 22.71 10.76
N HIS A 170 8.71 22.88 11.52
CA HIS A 170 9.37 21.78 12.24
C HIS A 170 8.49 21.08 13.27
N ASP A 171 7.57 21.79 13.93
CA ASP A 171 6.65 21.20 14.90
C ASP A 171 5.61 20.29 14.22
N GLU A 172 5.19 20.63 13.01
CA GLU A 172 4.30 19.79 12.22
C GLU A 172 5.05 18.61 11.60
N LEU A 173 6.27 18.83 11.08
CA LEU A 173 7.15 17.76 10.61
C LEU A 173 7.40 16.73 11.70
N ARG A 174 7.77 17.17 12.91
CA ARG A 174 8.01 16.30 14.07
C ARG A 174 6.78 15.46 14.42
N ARG A 175 5.59 16.06 14.38
CA ARG A 175 4.32 15.37 14.67
C ARG A 175 3.97 14.32 13.60
N GLU A 176 4.13 14.66 12.32
CA GLU A 176 3.83 13.72 11.21
C GLU A 176 4.80 12.56 11.11
N LEU A 177 6.07 12.80 11.44
CA LEU A 177 7.07 11.75 11.48
C LEU A 177 6.93 10.84 12.71
N ASP A 178 6.11 11.21 13.71
CA ASP A 178 6.00 10.50 15.00
C ASP A 178 7.40 10.14 15.54
N VAL A 179 8.27 11.15 15.61
CA VAL A 179 9.69 10.97 15.96
C VAL A 179 9.82 10.54 17.41
N ASN A 180 9.66 9.24 17.64
CA ASN A 180 10.08 8.55 18.85
C ASN A 180 11.51 8.03 18.63
N ASN A 181 12.35 8.13 19.66
CA ASN A 181 13.80 7.87 19.57
C ASN A 181 14.18 6.47 19.02
N LYS A 182 13.21 5.54 18.93
CA LYS A 182 13.39 4.16 18.48
C LYS A 182 13.44 3.98 16.95
N ASN A 183 12.97 4.96 16.15
CA ASN A 183 12.80 4.77 14.70
C ASN A 183 13.58 5.76 13.82
N ILE A 184 14.38 6.68 14.38
CA ILE A 184 15.04 7.75 13.63
C ILE A 184 16.01 7.20 12.57
N VAL A 185 16.88 6.25 12.96
CA VAL A 185 17.83 5.61 12.03
C VAL A 185 17.10 4.98 10.85
N ALA A 186 16.02 4.24 11.14
CA ALA A 186 15.23 3.58 10.10
C ALA A 186 14.57 4.58 9.14
N MET A 187 14.12 5.73 9.63
CA MET A 187 13.58 6.80 8.79
C MET A 187 14.67 7.38 7.88
N MET A 188 15.81 7.75 8.46
CA MET A 188 16.91 8.33 7.70
C MET A 188 17.43 7.35 6.63
N VAL A 189 17.62 6.06 6.94
CA VAL A 189 17.96 5.01 5.95
C VAL A 189 16.97 4.99 4.81
N SER A 190 15.65 5.03 5.09
CA SER A 190 14.65 4.99 4.03
C SER A 190 14.62 6.25 3.17
N ILE A 191 14.81 7.44 3.76
CA ILE A 191 14.86 8.69 2.99
C ILE A 191 16.10 8.72 2.09
N GLU A 192 17.26 8.38 2.63
CA GLU A 192 18.53 8.42 1.90
C GLU A 192 18.52 7.39 0.76
N ARG A 193 18.00 6.17 1.00
CA ARG A 193 17.75 5.18 -0.07
C ARG A 193 16.77 5.66 -1.13
N ARG A 194 15.70 6.36 -0.75
CA ARG A 194 14.75 6.93 -1.70
C ARG A 194 15.47 7.96 -2.58
N MET A 195 16.34 8.78 -1.99
CA MET A 195 17.14 9.75 -2.74
C MET A 195 18.12 9.07 -3.70
N ASP A 196 18.82 8.00 -3.27
CA ASP A 196 19.77 7.27 -4.12
C ASP A 196 19.08 6.55 -5.30
N ARG A 197 17.98 5.83 -5.03
CA ARG A 197 17.26 5.07 -6.07
C ARG A 197 16.55 5.96 -7.09
N SER A 198 16.16 7.16 -6.70
CA SER A 198 15.31 8.04 -7.50
C SER A 198 16.04 9.26 -8.07
N GLN A 199 17.38 9.31 -8.06
CA GLN A 199 18.14 10.48 -8.55
C GLN A 199 17.67 11.02 -9.92
N ASN A 200 17.22 10.16 -10.84
CA ASN A 200 16.76 10.59 -12.18
C ASN A 200 15.26 10.91 -12.30
N ASN A 201 14.42 10.48 -11.35
CA ASN A 201 12.95 10.61 -11.43
C ASN A 201 12.36 11.50 -10.32
N MET A 202 13.16 11.94 -9.36
CA MET A 202 12.71 12.75 -8.23
C MET A 202 12.60 14.22 -8.63
N ASN A 203 11.47 14.84 -8.32
CA ASN A 203 11.27 16.26 -8.60
C ASN A 203 12.01 17.14 -7.57
N ALA A 204 12.24 18.41 -7.91
CA ALA A 204 13.00 19.34 -7.07
C ALA A 204 12.37 19.57 -5.69
N THR A 205 11.03 19.60 -5.60
CA THR A 205 10.31 19.77 -4.33
C THR A 205 10.50 18.57 -3.40
N GLU A 206 10.40 17.35 -3.95
CA GLU A 206 10.61 16.08 -3.23
C GLU A 206 12.08 15.97 -2.77
N GLN A 207 13.04 16.28 -3.66
CA GLN A 207 14.47 16.28 -3.30
C GLN A 207 14.79 17.25 -2.17
N LYS A 208 14.25 18.47 -2.24
CA LYS A 208 14.44 19.50 -1.22
C LYS A 208 13.84 19.07 0.12
N PHE A 209 12.62 18.54 0.10
CA PHE A 209 11.93 18.07 1.29
C PHE A 209 12.68 16.93 1.98
N TYR A 210 13.14 15.91 1.23
CA TYR A 210 13.89 14.79 1.80
C TYR A 210 15.24 15.22 2.36
N SER A 211 15.98 16.07 1.64
CA SER A 211 17.27 16.60 2.13
C SER A 211 17.10 17.38 3.43
N HIS A 212 16.07 18.25 3.50
CA HIS A 212 15.75 18.99 4.73
C HIS A 212 15.34 18.06 5.87
N THR A 213 14.53 17.04 5.59
CA THR A 213 14.08 16.06 6.60
C THR A 213 15.26 15.24 7.14
N LEU A 214 16.19 14.81 6.29
CA LEU A 214 17.41 14.13 6.72
C LEU A 214 18.27 14.99 7.63
N GLN A 215 18.47 16.26 7.26
CA GLN A 215 19.23 17.21 8.09
C GLN A 215 18.56 17.45 9.45
N TYR A 216 17.23 17.57 9.47
CA TYR A 216 16.45 17.68 10.70
C TYR A 216 16.60 16.44 11.61
N LEU A 217 16.50 15.23 11.04
CA LEU A 217 16.64 13.98 11.80
C LEU A 217 18.07 13.78 12.33
N ALA A 218 19.09 14.09 11.53
CA ALA A 218 20.49 14.00 11.95
C ALA A 218 20.82 14.96 13.09
N SER A 219 20.39 16.22 12.97
CA SER A 219 20.61 17.23 14.03
C SER A 219 19.85 16.93 15.32
N THR A 220 18.64 16.36 15.23
CA THR A 220 17.83 16.04 16.41
C THR A 220 18.30 14.79 17.14
N SER A 221 18.79 13.78 16.41
CA SER A 221 19.26 12.52 16.99
C SER A 221 20.73 12.54 17.42
N GLY A 222 21.54 13.45 16.85
CA GLY A 222 23.00 13.37 16.97
C GLY A 222 23.60 12.14 16.29
N GLN A 223 22.81 11.40 15.51
CA GLN A 223 23.23 10.20 14.80
C GLN A 223 23.55 10.54 13.35
N HIS A 224 24.68 10.02 12.88
CA HIS A 224 25.01 9.94 11.48
C HIS A 224 24.88 8.49 11.01
N ILE A 225 24.44 8.29 9.78
CA ILE A 225 24.23 6.98 9.19
C ILE A 225 25.26 6.78 8.11
N GLU A 226 25.96 5.66 8.19
CA GLU A 226 26.71 5.12 7.06
C GLU A 226 25.81 4.08 6.41
N LEU A 227 25.25 4.39 5.23
CA LEU A 227 24.44 3.43 4.49
C LEU A 227 25.30 2.24 4.04
N GLU A 228 24.81 1.04 4.32
CA GLU A 228 25.32 -0.20 3.74
C GLU A 228 24.25 -0.79 2.81
N ASP A 229 24.68 -1.37 1.69
CA ASP A 229 23.79 -1.86 0.63
C ASP A 229 22.76 -2.88 1.12
N TRP A 230 23.08 -3.64 2.18
CA TRP A 230 22.21 -4.66 2.75
C TRP A 230 21.18 -4.12 3.77
N MET A 231 21.29 -2.88 4.25
CA MET A 231 20.46 -2.35 5.35
C MET A 231 19.01 -2.04 4.97
N ILE A 232 18.09 -3.00 5.10
CA ILE A 232 16.66 -2.77 4.83
C ILE A 232 15.98 -2.11 6.04
N SER A 233 15.22 -1.05 5.79
CA SER A 233 14.46 -0.37 6.84
C SER A 233 13.12 -1.07 7.09
N GLN A 234 12.59 -0.97 8.31
CA GLN A 234 11.24 -1.44 8.64
C GLN A 234 10.15 -0.76 7.78
N PHE A 235 10.42 0.43 7.23
CA PHE A 235 9.50 1.13 6.33
C PHE A 235 9.50 0.54 4.91
N ASP A 236 10.52 -0.24 4.54
CA ASP A 236 10.63 -0.90 3.24
C ASP A 236 9.85 -2.22 3.18
N VAL A 237 9.44 -2.76 4.33
CA VAL A 237 8.79 -4.08 4.46
C VAL A 237 7.38 -3.97 5.02
N ASP A 238 6.49 -4.86 4.57
CA ASP A 238 5.19 -5.08 5.17
C ASP A 238 5.25 -6.34 6.05
N ILE A 239 5.17 -6.16 7.37
CA ILE A 239 5.17 -7.26 8.34
C ILE A 239 3.72 -7.71 8.53
N ASN A 240 3.47 -9.01 8.30
CA ASN A 240 2.14 -9.60 8.39
C ASN A 240 2.05 -10.51 9.64
N ILE A 241 1.73 -11.78 9.42
CA ILE A 241 1.46 -12.74 10.50
C ILE A 241 2.74 -13.26 11.12
N LYS A 242 2.74 -13.44 12.46
CA LYS A 242 3.78 -14.22 13.14
C LYS A 242 3.70 -15.67 12.67
N ILE A 243 4.82 -16.23 12.24
CA ILE A 243 4.93 -17.62 11.78
C ILE A 243 5.76 -18.51 12.70
N GLY A 244 6.54 -17.92 13.61
CA GLY A 244 7.29 -18.69 14.61
C GLY A 244 7.93 -17.81 15.67
N ALA A 245 8.37 -18.43 16.78
CA ALA A 245 9.23 -17.78 17.77
C ALA A 245 10.13 -18.81 18.44
N GLY A 246 11.30 -18.38 18.87
CA GLY A 246 12.26 -19.17 19.63
C GLY A 246 13.21 -18.27 20.42
N GLY A 247 14.24 -18.87 21.04
CA GLY A 247 15.18 -18.15 21.90
C GLY A 247 15.93 -17.00 21.20
N PHE A 248 16.05 -17.03 19.88
CA PHE A 248 16.79 -16.05 19.08
C PHE A 248 15.92 -14.98 18.40
N GLY A 249 14.61 -15.00 18.63
CA GLY A 249 13.71 -14.05 17.98
C GLY A 249 12.33 -14.58 17.63
N THR A 250 11.51 -13.67 17.12
CA THR A 250 10.20 -13.96 16.55
C THR A 250 10.25 -13.79 15.04
N VAL A 251 9.71 -14.75 14.30
CA VAL A 251 9.66 -14.74 12.84
C VAL A 251 8.25 -14.40 12.37
N PHE A 252 8.16 -13.47 11.44
CA PHE A 252 6.94 -13.06 10.77
C PHE A 252 7.02 -13.39 9.29
N LYS A 253 5.87 -13.69 8.67
CA LYS A 253 5.71 -13.60 7.23
C LYS A 253 5.51 -12.13 6.87
N GLY A 254 6.10 -11.69 5.78
CA GLY A 254 5.95 -10.33 5.28
C GLY A 254 6.17 -10.25 3.79
N THR A 255 6.16 -9.03 3.28
CA THR A 255 6.41 -8.72 1.87
C THR A 255 7.49 -7.67 1.77
N TRP A 256 8.46 -7.89 0.89
CA TRP A 256 9.47 -6.93 0.50
C TRP A 256 9.59 -6.91 -1.02
N ASN A 257 9.43 -5.74 -1.65
CA ASN A 257 9.45 -5.61 -3.13
C ASN A 257 8.57 -6.67 -3.85
N HIS A 258 7.33 -6.88 -3.39
CA HIS A 258 6.39 -7.90 -3.91
C HIS A 258 6.81 -9.36 -3.73
N THR A 259 7.96 -9.60 -3.09
CA THR A 259 8.43 -10.94 -2.77
C THR A 259 8.02 -11.26 -1.34
N GLU A 260 7.41 -12.42 -1.16
CA GLU A 260 7.11 -12.93 0.17
C GLU A 260 8.42 -13.28 0.88
N VAL A 261 8.59 -12.76 2.10
CA VAL A 261 9.81 -12.91 2.89
C VAL A 261 9.50 -13.34 4.32
N ALA A 262 10.47 -13.99 4.96
CA ALA A 262 10.46 -14.21 6.40
C ALA A 262 11.25 -13.09 7.09
N ILE A 263 10.63 -12.42 8.06
CA ILE A 263 11.19 -11.30 8.80
C ILE A 263 11.47 -11.78 10.22
N LYS A 264 12.75 -11.94 10.58
CA LYS A 264 13.16 -12.34 11.93
C LYS A 264 13.44 -11.08 12.77
N MET A 265 12.64 -10.89 13.80
CA MET A 265 12.82 -9.86 14.80
C MET A 265 13.64 -10.44 15.96
N ILE A 266 14.86 -9.94 16.15
CA ILE A 266 15.76 -10.37 17.21
C ILE A 266 15.28 -9.78 18.56
N HIS A 267 15.37 -10.56 19.63
CA HIS A 267 15.08 -10.11 20.99
C HIS A 267 16.35 -9.50 21.61
N ASN A 268 16.21 -8.41 22.37
CA ASN A 268 17.30 -7.84 23.17
C ASN A 268 16.85 -7.56 24.60
N ASP A 269 17.78 -7.64 25.55
CA ASP A 269 17.53 -7.51 27.00
C ASP A 269 17.02 -6.12 27.45
N SER A 270 17.05 -5.10 26.58
CA SER A 270 16.55 -3.74 26.85
C SER A 270 15.34 -3.31 25.99
N GLY A 271 14.76 -4.24 25.22
CA GLY A 271 13.71 -3.96 24.23
C GLY A 271 14.21 -4.03 22.78
N ILE A 272 13.30 -3.90 21.82
CA ILE A 272 13.46 -4.17 20.36
C ILE A 272 14.38 -3.17 19.64
N THR A 273 15.57 -2.88 20.16
CA THR A 273 16.60 -2.13 19.43
C THR A 273 17.81 -3.02 19.32
N ALA A 274 17.89 -3.78 18.21
CA ALA A 274 19.04 -4.58 17.79
C ALA A 274 20.33 -3.79 18.04
N ASP A 275 21.22 -4.32 18.88
CA ASP A 275 22.60 -3.85 18.90
C ASP A 275 23.16 -4.14 17.50
N ILE A 276 23.46 -3.08 16.74
CA ILE A 276 23.93 -3.17 15.35
C ILE A 276 25.20 -4.03 15.29
N SER A 277 25.99 -4.10 16.37
CA SER A 277 27.19 -4.94 16.43
C SER A 277 26.86 -6.45 16.45
N MET A 278 25.82 -6.87 17.19
CA MET A 278 25.35 -8.26 17.17
C MET A 278 24.71 -8.61 15.82
N LEU A 279 23.97 -7.66 15.24
CA LEU A 279 23.39 -7.83 13.91
C LEU A 279 24.48 -7.96 12.83
N ARG A 280 25.51 -7.12 12.87
CA ARG A 280 26.66 -7.20 11.96
C ARG A 280 27.41 -8.52 12.10
N HIS A 281 27.62 -9.00 13.33
CA HIS A 281 28.26 -10.30 13.53
C HIS A 281 27.46 -11.45 12.93
N GLU A 282 26.13 -11.48 13.14
CA GLU A 282 25.26 -12.48 12.51
C GLU A 282 25.35 -12.34 10.99
N ILE A 283 25.18 -11.14 10.44
CA ILE A 283 25.26 -10.86 9.00
C ILE A 283 26.58 -11.30 8.38
N ASP A 284 27.72 -10.98 9.00
CA ASP A 284 29.06 -11.34 8.51
C ASP A 284 29.23 -12.85 8.45
N ILE A 285 28.78 -13.59 9.49
CA ILE A 285 28.75 -15.06 9.45
C ILE A 285 27.95 -15.54 8.23
N TRP A 286 26.76 -15.01 8.00
CA TRP A 286 25.93 -15.42 6.87
C TRP A 286 26.51 -15.01 5.50
N MET A 287 27.20 -13.87 5.42
CA MET A 287 27.87 -13.42 4.19
C MET A 287 29.02 -14.38 3.80
N THR A 288 29.71 -14.97 4.78
CA THR A 288 30.80 -15.94 4.54
C THR A 288 30.33 -17.31 4.05
N LEU A 289 29.04 -17.63 4.14
CA LEU A 289 28.47 -18.94 3.77
C LEU A 289 27.98 -19.03 2.31
N ARG A 290 28.22 -18.02 1.46
CA ARG A 290 27.76 -18.01 0.05
C ARG A 290 28.67 -18.86 -0.86
N HIS A 291 28.14 -19.98 -1.39
CA HIS A 291 28.73 -20.76 -2.51
C HIS A 291 27.84 -20.71 -3.77
N PRO A 292 28.39 -20.80 -5.01
CA PRO A 292 27.63 -20.69 -6.25
C PRO A 292 27.15 -22.05 -6.82
N PRO A 293 26.19 -22.10 -7.75
CA PRO A 293 24.84 -21.55 -7.70
C PRO A 293 23.80 -22.69 -7.70
N VAL A 294 22.86 -22.67 -6.75
CA VAL A 294 21.53 -23.28 -6.97
C VAL A 294 20.53 -22.15 -6.76
N HIS A 295 20.09 -21.58 -7.89
CA HIS A 295 18.99 -20.62 -8.04
C HIS A 295 19.13 -19.33 -7.21
N GLY A 296 19.38 -18.21 -7.90
CA GLY A 296 19.54 -16.90 -7.28
C GLY A 296 18.26 -16.46 -6.55
N GLY A 297 18.34 -16.33 -5.23
CA GLY A 297 17.45 -15.49 -4.45
C GLY A 297 18.30 -14.65 -3.51
N MET A 298 18.08 -13.34 -3.57
CA MET A 298 18.34 -12.49 -2.41
C MET A 298 17.32 -12.92 -1.35
N MET A 299 17.84 -13.40 -0.21
CA MET A 299 17.22 -14.38 0.70
C MET A 299 16.94 -15.75 0.04
N TYR A 300 17.83 -16.71 0.32
CA TYR A 300 17.55 -18.13 0.17
C TYR A 300 17.57 -18.78 1.55
N HIS A 301 16.53 -19.55 1.88
CA HIS A 301 16.74 -20.93 2.29
C HIS A 301 15.50 -21.76 1.94
N GLN A 302 15.60 -22.45 0.81
CA GLN A 302 14.93 -23.72 0.56
C GLN A 302 15.56 -24.77 1.48
N TRP A 303 14.76 -25.50 2.26
CA TRP A 303 15.17 -26.79 2.79
C TRP A 303 14.07 -27.83 2.55
N ARG A 304 14.32 -28.72 1.59
CA ARG A 304 13.74 -30.07 1.51
C ARG A 304 14.89 -31.03 1.83
N ASN A 305 14.81 -31.82 2.90
CA ASN A 305 14.38 -33.22 2.79
C ASN A 305 14.31 -33.99 4.15
N SER A 306 13.22 -34.75 4.26
CA SER A 306 13.08 -36.14 4.75
C SER A 306 13.53 -36.57 6.17
N THR A 307 12.50 -36.91 6.96
CA THR A 307 12.31 -38.14 7.79
C THR A 307 13.35 -38.60 8.82
N SER A 308 12.91 -38.59 10.09
CA SER A 308 12.85 -39.67 11.10
C SER A 308 13.12 -39.04 12.49
N LYS A 309 12.34 -39.29 13.54
CA LYS A 309 11.53 -40.46 13.92
C LYS A 309 10.09 -40.09 14.25
#